data_AF-A0A524J3F1-F1
#
_entry.id   AF-A0A524J3F1-F1
#
_cell.length_a   1.000
_cell.length_b   1.000
_cell.length_c   1.000
_cell.angle_alpha   90.00
_cell.angle_beta   90.00
_cell.angle_gamma   90.00
#
_symmetry.space_group_name_H-M   'P 1'
#
loop_
_entity.id
_entity.type
_entity.pdbx_description
1 polymer ?
#
loop_
_entity_poly.entity_id
_entity_poly.type
_entity_poly.pdbx_seq_one_letter_code
_entity_poly.pdbx_strand_id
1 'polypeptide(L)'
;MTLRSIRSPADQVPIVADKPIETPELRRLRQRIDAIDRRIVALLNDRSELARLTGREKAALGRRAIRDRDREREVLLRVTMANRGPMPQADLLALYRRLISATRALEARDRLDAGGAGVDDD
;
A
#
# COMPACT_ATOMS: atom_id res chain seq x y z
N MET A 1 -0.90 4.19 56.83
CA MET A 1 -2.29 3.70 56.70
C MET A 1 -2.67 3.75 55.23
N THR A 2 -2.52 2.64 54.52
CA THR A 2 -2.74 2.57 53.06
C THR A 2 -4.17 2.07 52.82
N LEU A 3 -5.08 2.97 52.48
CA LEU A 3 -6.45 2.62 52.09
C LEU A 3 -6.43 1.93 50.72
N ARG A 4 -6.40 0.59 50.77
CA ARG A 4 -6.64 -0.27 49.62
C ARG A 4 -8.11 -0.09 49.20
N SER A 5 -8.34 0.63 48.11
CA SER A 5 -9.67 0.76 47.50
C SER A 5 -10.14 -0.63 47.04
N ILE A 6 -11.03 -1.24 47.82
CA ILE A 6 -11.72 -2.49 47.49
C ILE A 6 -12.86 -2.10 46.55
N ARG A 7 -12.73 -2.39 45.25
CA ARG A 7 -13.89 -2.33 44.34
C ARG A 7 -14.89 -3.40 44.74
N SER A 8 -16.17 -3.03 44.76
CA SER A 8 -17.29 -3.88 45.17
C SER A 8 -17.51 -5.01 44.15
N PRO A 9 -17.92 -6.23 44.57
CA PRO A 9 -18.14 -7.37 43.68
C PRO A 9 -19.25 -7.18 42.63
N ALA A 10 -20.00 -6.07 42.67
CA ALA A 10 -21.04 -5.71 41.70
C ALA A 10 -20.51 -4.97 40.44
N ASP A 11 -19.23 -4.57 40.41
CA ASP A 11 -18.59 -3.96 39.22
C ASP A 11 -18.01 -5.00 38.25
N GLN A 12 -18.20 -6.30 38.52
CA GLN A 12 -17.91 -7.34 37.55
C GLN A 12 -19.05 -7.38 36.52
N VAL A 13 -18.98 -6.47 35.55
CA VAL A 13 -19.71 -6.63 34.29
C VAL A 13 -19.29 -8.01 33.76
N PRO A 14 -20.23 -8.93 33.51
CA PRO A 14 -19.87 -10.20 32.91
C PRO A 14 -19.28 -9.88 31.53
N ILE A 15 -17.98 -10.13 31.37
CA ILE A 15 -17.36 -10.21 30.04
C ILE A 15 -17.95 -11.46 29.43
N VAL A 16 -19.16 -11.33 28.86
CA VAL A 16 -19.76 -12.34 28.02
C VAL A 16 -18.76 -12.53 26.90
N ALA A 17 -18.10 -13.67 26.88
CA ALA A 17 -17.20 -14.06 25.81
C ALA A 17 -18.04 -14.15 24.54
N ASP A 18 -18.05 -13.07 23.77
CA ASP A 18 -18.72 -12.97 22.47
C ASP A 18 -17.97 -13.90 21.52
N LYS A 19 -18.42 -15.15 21.46
CA LYS A 19 -17.89 -16.16 20.56
C LYS A 19 -18.21 -15.66 19.14
N PRO A 20 -17.24 -15.55 18.22
CA PRO A 20 -17.46 -14.80 16.99
C PRO A 20 -18.63 -15.38 16.20
N ILE A 21 -19.55 -14.51 15.76
CA ILE A 21 -20.59 -14.84 14.79
C ILE A 21 -19.90 -14.99 13.42
N GLU A 22 -19.12 -16.06 13.25
CA GLU A 22 -18.50 -16.39 11.97
C GLU A 22 -19.30 -17.47 11.28
N THR A 23 -20.20 -17.04 10.39
CA THR A 23 -20.97 -17.95 9.55
C THR A 23 -20.08 -18.62 8.51
N PRO A 24 -20.45 -19.82 8.01
CA PRO A 24 -19.73 -20.47 6.90
C PRO A 24 -19.61 -19.58 5.66
N GLU A 25 -20.64 -18.76 5.37
CA GLU A 25 -20.61 -17.83 4.24
C GLU A 25 -19.63 -16.68 4.46
N LEU A 26 -19.59 -16.11 5.67
CA LEU A 26 -18.61 -15.08 6.01
C LEU A 26 -17.18 -15.60 5.85
N ARG A 27 -16.89 -16.84 6.28
CA ARG A 27 -15.59 -17.49 6.03
C ARG A 27 -15.27 -17.60 4.54
N ARG A 28 -16.22 -18.06 3.73
CA ARG A 28 -16.02 -18.20 2.27
C ARG A 28 -15.72 -16.86 1.61
N LEU A 29 -16.43 -15.79 2.00
CA LEU A 29 -16.20 -14.44 1.49
C LEU A 29 -14.80 -13.93 1.86
N ARG A 30 -14.38 -14.09 3.13
CA ARG A 30 -13.03 -13.72 3.58
C ARG A 30 -11.93 -14.44 2.82
N GLN A 31 -12.06 -15.76 2.62
CA GLN A 31 -11.09 -16.52 1.82
C GLN A 31 -10.97 -16.03 0.38
N ARG A 32 -12.08 -15.58 -0.22
CA ARG A 32 -12.08 -14.97 -1.56
C ARG A 32 -11.39 -13.61 -1.56
N ILE A 33 -11.61 -12.79 -0.53
CA ILE A 33 -10.90 -11.51 -0.34
C ILE A 33 -9.40 -11.77 -0.21
N ASP A 34 -8.97 -12.68 0.67
CA ASP A 34 -7.56 -13.02 0.85
C ASP A 34 -6.89 -13.46 -0.47
N ALA A 35 -7.60 -14.24 -1.29
CA ALA A 35 -7.11 -14.67 -2.59
C ALA A 35 -6.95 -13.49 -3.58
N ILE A 36 -7.88 -12.53 -3.55
CA ILE A 36 -7.79 -11.30 -4.35
C ILE A 36 -6.63 -10.43 -3.84
N ASP A 37 -6.49 -10.27 -2.53
CA ASP A 37 -5.45 -9.44 -1.93
C ASP A 37 -4.05 -9.95 -2.27
N ARG A 38 -3.83 -11.27 -2.26
CA ARG A 38 -2.56 -11.85 -2.75
C ARG A 38 -2.26 -11.49 -4.20
N ARG A 39 -3.28 -11.47 -5.07
CA ARG A 39 -3.12 -11.07 -6.47
C ARG A 39 -2.85 -9.57 -6.59
N ILE A 40 -3.52 -8.74 -5.80
CA ILE A 40 -3.25 -7.30 -5.75
C ILE A 40 -1.79 -7.06 -5.34
N VAL A 41 -1.31 -7.71 -4.28
CA VAL A 41 0.10 -7.58 -3.84
C VAL A 41 1.07 -7.98 -4.95
N ALA A 42 0.85 -9.10 -5.62
CA ALA A 42 1.69 -9.51 -6.75
C ALA A 42 1.72 -8.46 -7.86
N LEU A 43 0.55 -7.97 -8.30
CA LEU A 43 0.45 -6.94 -9.35
C LEU A 43 1.10 -5.61 -8.94
N LEU A 44 1.02 -5.24 -7.66
CA LEU A 44 1.66 -4.03 -7.15
C LEU A 44 3.19 -4.17 -7.15
N ASN A 45 3.72 -5.35 -6.83
CA ASN A 45 5.15 -5.63 -6.90
C ASN A 45 5.65 -5.60 -8.35
N ASP A 46 4.96 -6.25 -9.27
CA ASP A 46 5.29 -6.24 -10.70
C ASP A 46 5.30 -4.82 -11.26
N ARG A 47 4.26 -4.03 -10.94
CA ARG A 47 4.19 -2.61 -11.33
C ARG A 47 5.35 -1.80 -10.73
N SER A 48 5.76 -2.12 -9.51
CA SER A 48 6.85 -1.42 -8.82
C SER A 48 8.20 -1.73 -9.47
N GLU A 49 8.46 -2.98 -9.86
CA GLU A 49 9.69 -3.33 -10.58
C GLU A 49 9.75 -2.66 -11.97
N LEU A 50 8.62 -2.60 -12.69
CA LEU A 50 8.54 -1.85 -13.96
C LEU A 50 8.83 -0.36 -13.77
N ALA A 51 8.38 0.23 -12.67
CA ALA A 51 8.69 1.61 -12.31
C ALA A 51 10.20 1.80 -12.04
N ARG A 52 10.83 0.89 -11.30
CA ARG A 52 12.29 0.89 -11.06
C ARG A 52 13.08 0.81 -12.37
N LEU A 53 12.73 -0.13 -13.24
CA LEU A 53 13.35 -0.27 -14.57
C LEU A 53 13.20 1.03 -15.38
N THR A 54 12.01 1.61 -15.41
CA THR A 54 11.76 2.91 -16.08
C THR A 54 12.64 4.02 -15.48
N GLY A 55 12.83 4.03 -14.15
CA GLY A 55 13.71 4.97 -13.46
C GLY A 55 15.18 4.80 -13.86
N ARG A 56 15.66 3.56 -13.99
CA ARG A 56 17.02 3.24 -14.46
C ARG A 56 17.26 3.73 -15.90
N GLU A 57 16.31 3.48 -16.80
CA GLU A 57 16.38 3.98 -18.19
C GLU A 57 16.42 5.51 -18.25
N LYS A 58 15.59 6.19 -17.46
CA LYS A 58 15.61 7.67 -17.37
C LYS A 58 16.96 8.19 -16.88
N ALA A 59 17.55 7.53 -15.88
CA ALA A 59 18.86 7.91 -15.35
C ALA A 59 19.97 7.71 -16.39
N ALA A 60 19.95 6.60 -17.14
CA ALA A 60 20.91 6.33 -18.22
C ALA A 60 20.86 7.40 -19.32
N LEU A 61 19.69 7.98 -19.57
CA LEU A 61 19.51 9.10 -20.51
C LEU A 61 19.93 10.47 -19.94
N GLY A 62 20.58 10.52 -18.77
CA GLY A 62 20.95 11.76 -18.10
C GLY A 62 19.75 12.58 -17.58
N ARG A 63 18.53 12.04 -17.66
CA ARG A 63 17.35 12.69 -17.13
C ARG A 63 17.32 12.43 -15.62
N ARG A 64 17.59 13.47 -14.83
CA ARG A 64 17.22 13.47 -13.40
C ARG A 64 15.74 13.11 -13.32
N ALA A 65 15.33 12.33 -12.31
CA ALA A 65 13.93 11.97 -12.10
C ALA A 65 13.11 13.22 -11.74
N ILE A 66 12.81 14.01 -12.75
CA ILE A 66 11.81 15.06 -12.71
C ILE A 66 10.49 14.31 -12.71
N ARG A 67 9.64 14.66 -11.74
CA ARG A 67 8.27 14.18 -11.67
C ARG A 67 7.60 14.37 -13.03
N ASP A 68 7.29 13.28 -13.71
CA ASP A 68 6.64 13.27 -15.01
C ASP A 68 5.13 13.46 -14.81
N ARG A 69 4.70 14.72 -14.73
CA ARG A 69 3.31 15.08 -14.42
C ARG A 69 2.34 14.61 -15.50
N ASP A 70 2.77 14.59 -16.76
CA ASP A 70 1.92 14.18 -17.87
C ASP A 70 1.71 12.67 -17.85
N ARG A 71 2.76 11.89 -17.54
CA ARG A 71 2.61 10.46 -17.31
C ARG A 71 1.72 10.15 -16.10
N GLU A 72 1.84 10.89 -15.01
CA GLU A 72 0.96 10.71 -13.84
C GLU A 72 -0.52 10.98 -14.19
N ARG A 73 -0.81 12.05 -14.94
CA ARG A 73 -2.16 12.38 -15.41
C ARG A 73 -2.73 11.28 -16.28
N GLU A 74 -1.93 10.77 -17.22
CA GLU A 74 -2.33 9.69 -18.13
C GLU A 74 -2.70 8.42 -17.35
N VAL A 75 -1.89 8.03 -16.36
CA VAL A 75 -2.20 6.87 -15.51
C VAL A 75 -3.54 7.07 -14.79
N LEU A 76 -3.77 8.24 -14.19
CA LEU A 76 -5.02 8.52 -13.49
C LEU A 76 -6.24 8.52 -14.42
N LEU A 77 -6.10 9.03 -15.66
CA LEU A 77 -7.15 8.98 -16.68
C LEU A 77 -7.48 7.53 -17.05
N ARG A 78 -6.47 6.71 -17.33
CA ARG A 78 -6.66 5.29 -17.67
C ARG A 78 -7.35 4.51 -16.53
N VAL A 79 -6.97 4.79 -15.28
CA VAL A 79 -7.62 4.21 -14.09
C VAL A 79 -9.08 4.61 -14.00
N THR A 80 -9.38 5.87 -14.35
CA THR A 80 -10.76 6.38 -14.36
C THR A 80 -11.61 5.66 -15.39
N MET A 81 -11.09 5.49 -16.61
CA MET A 81 -11.78 4.76 -17.67
C MET A 81 -11.95 3.26 -17.37
N ALA A 82 -11.03 2.68 -16.59
CA ALA A 82 -11.06 1.27 -16.23
C ALA A 82 -12.01 0.95 -15.05
N ASN A 83 -12.42 1.95 -14.26
CA ASN A 83 -13.26 1.71 -13.09
C ASN A 83 -14.71 1.41 -13.50
N ARG A 84 -15.05 0.12 -13.55
CA ARG A 84 -16.41 -0.39 -13.79
C ARG A 84 -16.99 -1.11 -12.58
N GLY A 85 -16.28 -1.03 -11.45
CA GLY A 85 -16.64 -1.72 -10.21
C GLY A 85 -17.44 -0.84 -9.26
N PRO A 86 -17.84 -1.41 -8.10
CA PRO A 86 -18.64 -0.68 -7.11
C PRO A 86 -17.83 0.33 -6.28
N MET A 87 -16.50 0.39 -6.43
CA MET A 87 -15.66 1.32 -5.68
C MET A 87 -15.85 2.76 -6.19
N PRO A 88 -16.09 3.74 -5.29
CA PRO A 88 -16.17 5.15 -5.68
C PRO A 88 -14.93 5.61 -6.43
N GLN A 89 -15.13 6.37 -7.50
CA GLN A 89 -14.05 6.85 -8.37
C GLN A 89 -12.98 7.64 -7.61
N ALA A 90 -13.40 8.45 -6.63
CA ALA A 90 -12.51 9.26 -5.82
C ALA A 90 -11.53 8.40 -4.99
N ASP A 91 -12.02 7.32 -4.40
CA ASP A 91 -11.21 6.43 -3.56
C ASP A 91 -10.19 5.65 -4.38
N LEU A 92 -10.61 5.14 -5.54
CA LEU A 92 -9.69 4.46 -6.46
C LEU A 92 -8.57 5.41 -6.93
N LEU A 93 -8.90 6.66 -7.24
CA LEU A 93 -7.90 7.67 -7.61
C LEU A 93 -6.97 8.01 -6.44
N ALA A 94 -7.47 8.05 -5.20
CA ALA A 94 -6.65 8.28 -4.03
C ALA A 94 -5.62 7.15 -3.83
N LEU A 95 -6.05 5.89 -3.98
CA LEU A 95 -5.16 4.73 -3.95
C LEU A 95 -4.07 4.82 -5.03
N TYR A 96 -4.45 5.15 -6.27
CA TYR A 96 -3.48 5.25 -7.37
C TYR A 96 -2.47 6.39 -7.19
N ARG A 97 -2.90 7.55 -6.66
CA ARG A 97 -1.97 8.64 -6.32
C ARG A 97 -0.95 8.19 -5.28
N ARG A 98 -1.38 7.45 -4.26
CA ARG A 98 -0.50 6.92 -3.22
C ARG A 98 0.45 5.87 -3.77
N LEU A 99 -0.03 4.99 -4.64
CA LEU A 99 0.77 4.00 -5.35
C LEU A 99 1.86 4.65 -6.22
N ILE A 100 1.51 5.65 -7.03
CA ILE A 100 2.47 6.44 -7.83
C ILE A 100 3.53 7.07 -6.93
N SER A 101 3.10 7.66 -5.81
CA SER A 101 4.03 8.28 -4.85
C SER A 101 4.99 7.25 -4.25
N ALA A 102 4.49 6.05 -3.91
CA ALA A 102 5.31 4.98 -3.34
C ALA A 102 6.34 4.45 -4.34
N THR A 103 5.96 4.21 -5.60
CA THR A 103 6.90 3.74 -6.62
C THR A 103 7.97 4.78 -6.95
N ARG A 104 7.61 6.07 -6.98
CA ARG A 104 8.60 7.14 -7.15
C ARG A 104 9.60 7.24 -5.99
N ALA A 105 9.14 6.99 -4.76
CA ALA A 105 10.03 6.96 -3.60
C ALA A 105 11.02 5.79 -3.68
N LEU A 106 10.58 4.64 -4.20
CA LEU A 106 11.45 3.49 -4.46
C LEU A 106 12.52 3.81 -5.51
N GLU A 107 12.13 4.39 -6.66
CA GLU A 107 13.07 4.87 -7.69
C GLU A 107 14.09 5.90 -7.17
N ALA A 108 13.71 6.71 -6.18
CA ALA A 108 14.63 7.65 -5.55
C ALA A 108 15.66 6.95 -4.67
N ARG A 109 15.24 5.93 -3.91
CA ARG A 109 16.14 5.14 -3.05
C ARG A 109 17.18 4.37 -3.87
N ASP A 110 16.75 3.65 -4.90
CA ASP A 110 17.66 2.87 -5.75
C ASP A 110 18.79 3.72 -6.35
N ARG A 111 18.50 4.99 -6.67
CA ARG A 111 19.51 5.92 -7.21
C ARG A 111 20.52 6.38 -6.15
N LEU A 112 20.06 6.58 -4.91
CA LEU A 112 20.96 6.91 -3.81
C LEU A 112 21.89 5.73 -3.54
N ASP A 113 21.36 4.51 -3.54
CA ASP A 113 22.15 3.30 -3.34
C ASP A 113 23.16 3.07 -4.48
N ALA A 114 22.78 3.35 -5.73
CA ALA A 114 23.70 3.27 -6.88
C ALA A 114 24.79 4.36 -6.89
N GLY A 115 24.57 5.49 -6.21
CA GLY A 115 25.53 6.60 -6.11
C GLY A 115 26.52 6.50 -4.94
N GLY A 116 26.32 5.56 -4.01
CA GLY A 116 27.14 5.38 -2.81
C GLY A 116 28.27 4.35 -2.92
N ALA A 117 28.41 3.66 -4.05
CA ALA A 117 29.39 2.58 -4.25
C ALA A 117 30.65 2.98 -5.04
N GLY A 118 31.00 4.27 -5.05
CA GLY A 118 32.04 4.81 -5.95
C GLY A 118 33.02 5.83 -5.35
N VAL A 119 33.16 5.89 -4.03
CA VAL A 119 34.20 6.70 -3.38
C VAL A 119 34.70 5.90 -2.20
N ASP A 120 35.82 5.20 -2.37
CA ASP A 120 36.79 4.75 -1.34
C ASP A 120 37.70 3.68 -1.98
N ASP A 121 38.60 4.11 -2.87
CA ASP A 121 39.84 3.37 -3.22
C ASP A 121 40.80 4.35 -3.92
N ASP A 122 41.48 5.19 -3.13
CA ASP A 122 42.81 5.75 -3.41
C ASP A 122 43.47 6.23 -2.10
#